data_AF-A0A8C4T0W5-F1
#
_entry.id   AF-A0A8C4T0W5-F1
#
_cell.length_a   1.000
_cell.length_b   1.000
_cell.length_c   1.000
_cell.angle_alpha   90.00
_cell.angle_beta   90.00
_cell.angle_gamma   90.00
#
_symmetry.space_group_name_H-M   'P 1'
#
loop_
_entity.id
_entity.type
_entity.pdbx_description
1 polymer ?
#
loop_
_entity_poly.entity_id
_entity_poly.type
_entity_poly.pdbx_seq_one_letter_code
_entity_poly.pdbx_strand_id
1 'polypeptide(L)'
;MAEHRLVLISVVLPLAAACAYGLAVTRGKLAWVAVFMFAVLCLLRVWSRCSRAGVPSVCVLVLGDIGRSPRMQYHCLSLSRHGYGVTLLGYRVTKPHPDLLNEKNIQICPISEVKGLTVGPAVLRYIVKVVLQCLQLFYALLRIDAPHFILLQNPPGLPSIAVAWFICLLRASKLMIDWHNYGYTIMALSLGERNPIVRLAKWYEKLFGRLSDYNLCVTNAMKEDLSTNWNIKAVTLYDRPPSRFKESALEDQHHLYLKLSKDYPSFRSRETTVDDTGDQTAFTERDQVSGLVAPIPVRPALLISSTSWTEDEDFSVLLEALEEYEDFIKEGAKLPDLVCVITGTVWLK
;
A
#
# COMPACT_ATOMS: atom_id res chain seq x y z
N MET A 1 1.94 -21.04 -28.91
CA MET A 1 2.38 -19.64 -29.16
C MET A 1 2.37 -19.26 -30.65
N ALA A 2 2.83 -20.13 -31.56
CA ALA A 2 2.88 -19.84 -33.00
C ALA A 2 1.49 -19.73 -33.68
N GLU A 3 0.55 -20.63 -33.35
CA GLU A 3 -0.78 -20.63 -33.97
C GLU A 3 -1.61 -19.37 -33.64
N HIS A 4 -1.54 -18.88 -32.41
CA HIS A 4 -2.24 -17.65 -32.00
C HIS A 4 -1.69 -16.37 -32.65
N ARG A 5 -0.42 -16.36 -33.09
CA ARG A 5 0.17 -15.24 -33.84
C ARG A 5 -0.34 -15.18 -35.28
N LEU A 6 -0.57 -16.34 -35.91
CA LEU A 6 -1.12 -16.44 -37.26
C LEU A 6 -2.56 -15.95 -37.35
N VAL A 7 -3.39 -16.21 -36.34
CA VAL A 7 -4.77 -15.70 -36.28
C VAL A 7 -4.80 -14.17 -36.13
N LEU A 8 -3.91 -13.60 -35.31
CA LEU A 8 -3.84 -12.15 -35.15
C LEU A 8 -3.39 -11.46 -36.45
N ILE A 9 -2.38 -12.00 -37.13
CA ILE A 9 -1.89 -11.48 -38.41
C ILE A 9 -2.98 -11.57 -39.49
N SER A 10 -3.67 -12.71 -39.58
CA SER A 10 -4.73 -12.93 -40.59
C SER A 10 -5.99 -12.09 -40.38
N VAL A 11 -6.24 -11.55 -39.19
CA VAL A 11 -7.38 -10.66 -38.93
C VAL A 11 -6.99 -9.19 -38.87
N VAL A 12 -5.84 -8.84 -38.28
CA VAL A 12 -5.38 -7.44 -38.17
C VAL A 12 -4.99 -6.84 -39.52
N LEU A 13 -4.33 -7.59 -40.40
CA LEU A 13 -3.94 -7.10 -41.73
C LEU A 13 -5.15 -6.72 -42.62
N PRO A 14 -6.17 -7.58 -42.80
CA PRO A 14 -7.34 -7.20 -43.59
C PRO A 14 -8.11 -6.02 -42.99
N LEU A 15 -8.12 -5.90 -41.66
CA LEU A 15 -8.83 -4.83 -40.98
C LEU A 15 -8.08 -3.49 -41.07
N ALA A 16 -6.74 -3.52 -41.02
CA ALA A 16 -5.88 -2.39 -41.34
C ALA A 16 -6.02 -1.96 -42.82
N ALA A 17 -6.07 -2.92 -43.74
CA ALA A 17 -6.30 -2.66 -45.16
C ALA A 17 -7.67 -2.03 -45.43
N ALA A 18 -8.74 -2.53 -44.78
CA ALA A 18 -10.08 -1.98 -44.89
C ALA A 18 -10.19 -0.55 -44.35
N CYS A 19 -9.48 -0.24 -43.27
CA CYS A 19 -9.46 1.12 -42.70
C CYS A 19 -8.59 2.08 -43.52
N ALA A 20 -7.45 1.63 -44.05
CA ALA A 20 -6.63 2.41 -44.98
C ALA A 20 -7.43 2.74 -46.26
N TYR A 21 -8.20 1.79 -46.77
CA TYR A 21 -9.12 2.00 -47.89
C TYR A 21 -10.22 3.01 -47.54
N GLY A 22 -10.87 2.87 -46.38
CA GLY A 22 -11.89 3.81 -45.91
C GLY A 22 -11.38 5.24 -45.71
N LEU A 23 -10.15 5.39 -45.20
CA LEU A 23 -9.42 6.66 -45.06
C LEU A 23 -9.07 7.32 -46.39
N ALA A 24 -8.80 6.51 -47.42
CA ALA A 24 -8.46 6.98 -48.77
C ALA A 24 -9.70 7.40 -49.56
N VAL A 25 -10.84 6.72 -49.37
CA VAL A 25 -12.02 6.84 -50.24
C VAL A 25 -13.11 7.77 -49.68
N THR A 26 -13.17 8.02 -48.37
CA THR A 26 -14.26 8.80 -47.77
C THR A 26 -13.80 10.10 -47.10
N ARG A 27 -14.66 11.14 -47.15
CA ARG A 27 -14.40 12.44 -46.48
C ARG A 27 -14.39 12.32 -44.94
N GLY A 28 -14.98 11.27 -44.37
CA GLY A 28 -15.07 11.03 -42.93
C GLY A 28 -13.84 10.35 -42.32
N LYS A 29 -12.65 10.93 -42.50
CA LYS A 29 -11.38 10.34 -42.03
C LYS A 29 -11.38 10.02 -40.53
N LEU A 30 -12.01 10.85 -39.71
CA LEU A 30 -12.12 10.64 -38.25
C LEU A 30 -12.95 9.39 -37.90
N ALA A 31 -14.01 9.13 -38.65
CA ALA A 31 -14.90 7.98 -38.41
C ALA A 31 -14.17 6.66 -38.69
N TRP A 32 -13.37 6.60 -39.76
CA TRP A 32 -12.57 5.41 -40.07
C TRP A 32 -11.43 5.17 -39.07
N VAL A 33 -10.80 6.22 -38.54
CA VAL A 33 -9.85 6.07 -37.43
C VAL A 33 -10.56 5.49 -36.19
N ALA A 34 -11.75 6.00 -35.85
CA ALA A 34 -12.52 5.47 -34.73
C ALA A 34 -12.93 4.00 -34.93
N VAL A 35 -13.37 3.63 -36.15
CA VAL A 35 -13.71 2.24 -36.50
C VAL A 35 -12.49 1.32 -36.44
N PHE A 36 -11.35 1.77 -36.98
CA PHE A 36 -10.09 1.01 -36.90
C PHE A 36 -9.67 0.78 -35.46
N MET A 37 -9.65 1.85 -34.66
CA MET A 37 -9.31 1.77 -33.24
C MET A 37 -10.27 0.84 -32.51
N PHE A 38 -11.57 0.98 -32.72
CA PHE A 38 -12.59 0.10 -32.12
C PHE A 38 -12.35 -1.37 -32.48
N ALA A 39 -12.07 -1.67 -33.74
CA ALA A 39 -11.80 -3.03 -34.17
C ALA A 39 -10.48 -3.59 -33.63
N VAL A 40 -9.41 -2.79 -33.55
CA VAL A 40 -8.17 -3.17 -32.86
C VAL A 40 -8.44 -3.47 -31.39
N LEU A 41 -9.23 -2.64 -30.70
CA LEU A 41 -9.65 -2.87 -29.32
C LEU A 41 -10.42 -4.20 -29.18
N CYS A 42 -11.36 -4.48 -30.08
CA CYS A 42 -12.09 -5.75 -30.12
C CYS A 42 -11.16 -6.94 -30.35
N LEU A 43 -10.19 -6.84 -31.25
CA LEU A 43 -9.22 -7.90 -31.52
C LEU A 43 -8.30 -8.15 -30.33
N LEU A 44 -7.80 -7.10 -29.67
CA LEU A 44 -7.02 -7.24 -28.43
C LEU A 44 -7.85 -7.91 -27.33
N ARG A 45 -9.14 -7.60 -27.25
CA ARG A 45 -10.06 -8.19 -26.28
C ARG A 45 -10.37 -9.66 -26.57
N VAL A 46 -10.53 -10.05 -27.83
CA VAL A 46 -10.70 -11.46 -28.22
C VAL A 46 -9.41 -12.23 -28.02
N TRP A 47 -8.28 -11.69 -28.46
CA TRP A 47 -6.95 -12.30 -28.32
C TRP A 47 -6.58 -12.55 -26.85
N SER A 48 -6.80 -11.55 -25.98
CA SER A 48 -6.57 -11.71 -24.54
C SER A 48 -7.45 -12.79 -23.95
N ARG A 49 -8.72 -12.90 -24.35
CA ARG A 49 -9.62 -13.99 -23.91
C ARG A 49 -9.16 -15.37 -24.38
N CYS A 50 -8.76 -15.50 -25.64
CA CYS A 50 -8.26 -16.77 -26.18
C CYS A 50 -6.92 -17.17 -25.57
N SER A 51 -6.12 -16.22 -25.10
CA SER A 51 -4.82 -16.47 -24.46
C SER A 51 -4.94 -16.92 -22.99
N ARG A 52 -6.15 -16.92 -22.40
CA ARG A 52 -6.41 -17.28 -20.99
C ARG A 52 -6.50 -18.78 -20.72
N ALA A 53 -5.82 -19.62 -21.48
CA ALA A 53 -5.77 -21.05 -21.17
C ALA A 53 -4.83 -21.29 -19.97
N GLY A 54 -5.37 -21.63 -18.80
CA GLY A 54 -4.57 -21.98 -17.62
C GLY A 54 -5.18 -21.60 -16.28
N VAL A 55 -4.33 -21.55 -15.26
CA VAL A 55 -4.65 -21.19 -13.88
C VAL A 55 -5.14 -19.73 -13.80
N PRO A 56 -6.18 -19.40 -13.02
CA PRO A 56 -6.62 -18.03 -12.83
C PRO A 56 -5.47 -17.14 -12.35
N SER A 57 -5.27 -16.00 -13.00
CA SER A 57 -4.12 -15.14 -12.76
C SER A 57 -4.51 -13.75 -12.25
N VAL A 58 -3.71 -13.21 -11.33
CA VAL A 58 -3.91 -11.89 -10.73
C VAL A 58 -2.64 -11.08 -10.84
N CYS A 59 -2.76 -9.87 -11.37
CA CYS A 59 -1.70 -8.88 -11.34
C CYS A 59 -1.86 -8.00 -10.10
N VAL A 60 -0.92 -8.05 -9.16
CA VAL A 60 -0.86 -7.14 -8.03
C VAL A 60 0.04 -5.97 -8.41
N LEU A 61 -0.52 -4.76 -8.47
CA LEU A 61 0.17 -3.55 -8.91
C LEU A 61 0.40 -2.60 -7.73
N VAL A 62 1.67 -2.30 -7.48
CA VAL A 62 2.14 -1.37 -6.46
C VAL A 62 3.00 -0.31 -7.13
N LEU A 63 2.51 0.93 -7.17
CA LEU A 63 3.26 2.05 -7.70
C LEU A 63 4.21 2.62 -6.62
N GLY A 64 5.06 1.75 -6.07
CA GLY A 64 5.91 2.00 -4.93
C GLY A 64 6.89 0.84 -4.69
N ASP A 65 7.72 0.96 -3.65
CA ASP A 65 8.66 -0.10 -3.29
C ASP A 65 7.95 -1.32 -2.72
N ILE A 66 8.08 -2.45 -3.41
CA ILE A 66 7.46 -3.73 -3.05
C ILE A 66 7.91 -4.14 -1.65
N GLY A 67 9.21 -4.01 -1.35
CA GLY A 67 9.77 -4.42 -0.06
C GLY A 67 9.19 -3.66 1.13
N ARG A 68 8.66 -2.46 0.90
CA ARG A 68 8.01 -1.61 1.92
C ARG A 68 6.48 -1.66 1.88
N SER A 69 5.92 -2.60 1.11
CA SER A 69 4.46 -2.76 0.94
C SER A 69 3.99 -4.12 1.47
N PRO A 70 4.04 -4.37 2.80
CA PRO A 70 3.76 -5.69 3.38
C PRO A 70 2.35 -6.19 3.09
N ARG A 71 1.33 -5.32 3.13
CA ARG A 71 -0.06 -5.67 2.81
C ARG A 71 -0.19 -6.29 1.42
N MET A 72 0.46 -5.70 0.41
CA MET A 72 0.42 -6.23 -0.96
C MET A 72 1.20 -7.52 -1.11
N GLN A 73 2.30 -7.68 -0.37
CA GLN A 73 3.02 -8.95 -0.29
C GLN A 73 2.12 -10.05 0.31
N TYR A 74 1.34 -9.75 1.36
CA TYR A 74 0.38 -10.69 1.93
C TYR A 74 -0.77 -11.02 1.00
N HIS A 75 -1.26 -10.05 0.21
CA HIS A 75 -2.20 -10.33 -0.87
C HIS A 75 -1.62 -11.31 -1.89
N CYS A 76 -0.37 -11.12 -2.32
CA CYS A 76 0.29 -12.05 -3.25
C CYS A 76 0.40 -13.47 -2.67
N LEU A 77 0.82 -13.59 -1.41
CA LEU A 77 0.94 -14.87 -0.72
C LEU A 77 -0.43 -15.55 -0.56
N SER A 78 -1.46 -14.80 -0.17
CA SER A 78 -2.82 -15.31 -0.03
C SER A 78 -3.37 -15.82 -1.36
N LEU A 79 -3.21 -15.04 -2.44
CA LEU A 79 -3.64 -15.44 -3.78
C LEU A 79 -2.90 -16.69 -4.27
N SER A 80 -1.58 -16.76 -4.08
CA SER A 80 -0.76 -17.93 -4.41
C SER A 80 -1.28 -19.20 -3.71
N ARG A 81 -1.56 -19.12 -2.41
CA ARG A 81 -2.07 -20.23 -1.59
C ARG A 81 -3.45 -20.72 -2.02
N HIS A 82 -4.25 -19.85 -2.62
CA HIS A 82 -5.56 -20.20 -3.19
C HIS A 82 -5.47 -20.65 -4.65
N GLY A 83 -4.26 -20.94 -5.15
CA GLY A 83 -4.05 -21.51 -6.47
C GLY A 83 -4.12 -20.49 -7.61
N TYR A 84 -3.97 -19.18 -7.34
CA TYR A 84 -3.84 -18.18 -8.39
C TYR A 84 -2.39 -18.01 -8.83
N GLY A 85 -2.17 -17.81 -10.13
CA GLY A 85 -0.89 -17.31 -10.64
C GLY A 85 -0.76 -15.81 -10.39
N VAL A 86 0.26 -15.36 -9.69
CA VAL A 86 0.39 -13.97 -9.25
C VAL A 86 1.55 -13.28 -9.95
N THR A 87 1.28 -12.12 -10.55
CA THR A 87 2.33 -11.22 -11.05
C THR A 87 2.36 -9.97 -10.18
N LEU A 88 3.49 -9.72 -9.51
CA LEU A 88 3.68 -8.55 -8.66
C LEU A 88 4.49 -7.48 -9.41
N LEU A 89 3.82 -6.39 -9.78
CA LEU A 89 4.42 -5.21 -10.42
C LEU A 89 4.71 -4.13 -9.38
N GLY A 90 5.94 -3.62 -9.35
CA GLY A 90 6.32 -2.49 -8.49
C GLY A 90 7.82 -2.21 -8.49
N TYR A 91 8.25 -1.23 -7.69
CA TYR A 91 9.68 -0.92 -7.55
C TYR A 91 10.36 -2.00 -6.69
N ARG A 92 11.55 -2.42 -7.08
CA ARG A 92 12.35 -3.41 -6.34
C ARG A 92 13.59 -2.75 -5.76
N VAL A 93 13.38 -1.84 -4.81
CA VAL A 93 14.47 -1.13 -4.12
C VAL A 93 14.87 -1.89 -2.87
N THR A 94 13.89 -2.26 -2.04
CA THR A 94 14.11 -3.05 -0.83
C THR A 94 13.83 -4.54 -1.10
N LYS A 95 14.58 -5.43 -0.43
CA LYS A 95 14.38 -6.87 -0.53
C LYS A 95 12.98 -7.25 0.01
N PRO A 96 12.12 -7.91 -0.80
CA PRO A 96 10.82 -8.41 -0.34
C PRO A 96 10.96 -9.53 0.71
N HIS A 97 9.84 -9.85 1.37
CA HIS A 97 9.78 -10.92 2.36
C HIS A 97 10.26 -12.26 1.78
N PRO A 98 11.06 -13.07 2.51
CA PRO A 98 11.60 -14.33 2.01
C PRO A 98 10.52 -15.29 1.47
N ASP A 99 9.39 -15.41 2.16
CA ASP A 99 8.26 -16.24 1.72
C ASP A 99 7.82 -15.90 0.29
N LEU A 100 7.75 -14.60 -0.03
CA LEU A 100 7.34 -14.15 -1.36
C LEU A 100 8.38 -14.47 -2.43
N LEU A 101 9.66 -14.53 -2.07
CA LEU A 101 10.75 -14.92 -3.00
C LEU A 101 10.82 -16.43 -3.24
N ASN A 102 10.34 -17.23 -2.28
CA ASN A 102 10.39 -18.69 -2.33
C ASN A 102 9.16 -19.32 -3.02
N GLU A 103 8.09 -18.53 -3.22
CA GLU A 103 6.83 -18.99 -3.82
C GLU A 103 6.91 -19.08 -5.35
N LYS A 104 6.67 -20.29 -5.88
CA LYS A 104 6.81 -20.58 -7.32
C LYS A 104 5.71 -19.94 -8.18
N ASN A 105 4.53 -19.70 -7.60
CA ASN A 105 3.39 -19.14 -8.31
C ASN A 105 3.40 -17.60 -8.34
N ILE A 106 4.42 -16.96 -7.74
CA ILE A 106 4.56 -15.52 -7.69
C ILE A 106 5.73 -15.10 -8.59
N GLN A 107 5.44 -14.30 -9.60
CA GLN A 107 6.43 -13.67 -10.47
C GLN A 107 6.55 -12.18 -10.15
N ILE A 108 7.74 -11.74 -9.76
CA ILE A 108 8.01 -10.31 -9.54
C ILE A 108 8.45 -9.67 -10.86
N CYS A 109 7.70 -8.68 -11.31
CA CYS A 109 8.02 -7.86 -12.48
C CYS A 109 8.44 -6.46 -12.00
N PRO A 110 9.74 -6.18 -11.88
CA PRO A 110 10.18 -4.87 -11.42
C PRO A 110 9.88 -3.79 -12.47
N ILE A 111 9.37 -2.65 -12.00
CA ILE A 111 9.31 -1.40 -12.78
C ILE A 111 10.36 -0.42 -12.22
N SER A 112 10.88 0.46 -13.06
CA SER A 112 11.82 1.49 -12.64
C SER A 112 11.08 2.73 -12.15
N GLU A 113 11.60 3.41 -11.13
CA GLU A 113 11.03 4.69 -10.71
C GLU A 113 11.23 5.77 -11.79
N VAL A 114 10.17 6.49 -12.12
CA VAL A 114 10.22 7.62 -13.07
C VAL A 114 10.68 8.86 -12.32
N LYS A 115 11.94 9.25 -12.52
CA LYS A 115 12.53 10.45 -11.90
C LYS A 115 11.97 11.77 -12.46
N GLY A 116 11.39 11.75 -13.67
CA GLY A 116 10.86 12.94 -14.34
C GLY A 116 11.96 13.91 -14.81
N LEU A 117 11.55 15.12 -15.20
CA LEU A 117 12.49 16.19 -15.55
C LEU A 117 13.14 16.77 -14.28
N THR A 118 14.45 17.01 -14.31
CA THR A 118 15.19 17.61 -13.20
C THR A 118 15.04 19.13 -13.15
N VAL A 119 14.97 19.77 -14.33
CA VAL A 119 14.93 21.23 -14.50
C VAL A 119 13.55 21.68 -15.02
N GLY A 120 13.11 22.86 -14.61
CA GLY A 120 11.90 23.53 -15.11
C GLY A 120 10.82 23.79 -14.04
N PRO A 121 9.70 24.44 -14.42
CA PRO A 121 8.61 24.76 -13.51
C PRO A 121 8.02 23.50 -12.85
N ALA A 122 7.69 23.57 -11.56
CA ALA A 122 7.23 22.42 -10.79
C ALA A 122 6.03 21.70 -11.42
N VAL A 123 5.07 22.47 -11.94
CA VAL A 123 3.87 21.94 -12.62
C VAL A 123 4.24 21.15 -13.87
N LEU A 124 5.14 21.68 -14.71
CA LEU A 124 5.58 20.99 -15.93
C LEU A 124 6.32 19.70 -15.61
N ARG A 125 7.21 19.72 -14.61
CA ARG A 125 7.93 18.51 -14.16
C ARG A 125 6.95 17.43 -13.69
N TYR A 126 5.93 17.82 -12.93
CA TYR A 126 4.90 16.89 -12.46
C TYR A 126 4.09 16.30 -13.62
N ILE A 127 3.62 17.13 -14.55
CA ILE A 127 2.87 16.68 -15.73
C ILE A 127 3.70 15.69 -16.55
N VAL A 128 4.96 16.03 -16.86
CA VAL A 128 5.84 15.14 -17.63
C VAL A 128 6.11 13.85 -16.87
N LYS A 129 6.34 13.92 -15.55
CA LYS A 129 6.49 12.72 -14.71
C LYS A 129 5.26 11.81 -14.81
N VAL A 130 4.06 12.37 -14.67
CA VAL A 130 2.80 11.61 -14.77
C VAL A 130 2.64 10.99 -16.16
N VAL A 131 2.90 11.73 -17.25
CA VAL A 131 2.80 11.20 -18.62
C VAL A 131 3.79 10.04 -18.84
N LEU A 132 5.05 10.20 -18.44
CA LEU A 132 6.05 9.13 -18.55
C LEU A 132 5.66 7.91 -17.71
N GLN A 133 5.11 8.12 -16.52
CA GLN A 133 4.62 7.06 -15.65
C GLN A 133 3.39 6.35 -16.24
N CYS A 134 2.48 7.07 -16.89
CA CYS A 134 1.37 6.47 -17.66
C CYS A 134 1.91 5.53 -18.75
N LEU A 135 2.84 6.02 -19.58
CA LEU A 135 3.40 5.25 -20.69
C LEU A 135 4.16 4.02 -20.19
N GLN A 136 4.96 4.17 -19.13
CA GLN A 136 5.69 3.07 -18.51
C GLN A 136 4.74 2.01 -17.95
N LEU A 137 3.72 2.41 -17.17
CA LEU A 137 2.76 1.48 -16.58
C LEU A 137 1.94 0.76 -17.66
N PHE A 138 1.50 1.50 -18.68
CA PHE A 138 0.77 0.93 -19.81
C PHE A 138 1.63 -0.12 -20.52
N TYR A 139 2.90 0.19 -20.78
CA TYR A 139 3.84 -0.74 -21.40
C TYR A 139 4.12 -1.98 -20.55
N ALA A 140 4.36 -1.79 -19.24
CA ALA A 140 4.62 -2.89 -18.31
C ALA A 140 3.41 -3.84 -18.22
N LEU A 141 2.20 -3.28 -18.11
CA LEU A 141 0.96 -4.05 -18.07
C LEU A 141 0.66 -4.74 -19.39
N LEU A 142 1.11 -4.22 -20.54
CA LEU A 142 0.99 -4.91 -21.83
C LEU A 142 1.99 -6.05 -22.01
N ARG A 143 3.14 -6.01 -21.32
CA ARG A 143 4.17 -7.06 -21.42
C ARG A 143 3.87 -8.30 -20.60
N ILE A 144 3.13 -8.17 -19.50
CA ILE A 144 2.73 -9.32 -18.69
C ILE A 144 1.62 -10.11 -19.39
N ASP A 145 1.49 -11.39 -19.04
CA ASP A 145 0.36 -12.22 -19.46
C ASP A 145 -0.96 -11.60 -19.02
N ALA A 146 -2.02 -11.79 -19.81
CA ALA A 146 -3.30 -11.13 -19.56
C ALA A 146 -3.96 -11.61 -18.25
N PRO A 147 -3.95 -10.82 -17.17
CA PRO A 147 -4.47 -11.28 -15.89
C PRO A 147 -5.99 -11.29 -15.91
N HIS A 148 -6.62 -12.11 -15.06
CA HIS A 148 -8.06 -12.07 -14.86
C HIS A 148 -8.46 -10.87 -14.00
N PHE A 149 -7.65 -10.58 -12.99
CA PHE A 149 -7.84 -9.46 -12.06
C PHE A 149 -6.58 -8.60 -11.98
N ILE A 150 -6.74 -7.29 -11.87
CA ILE A 150 -5.68 -6.37 -11.49
C ILE A 150 -6.04 -5.83 -10.11
N LEU A 151 -5.24 -6.18 -9.10
CA LEU A 151 -5.35 -5.65 -7.74
C LEU A 151 -4.36 -4.48 -7.58
N LEU A 152 -4.89 -3.27 -7.47
CA LEU A 152 -4.10 -2.05 -7.37
C LEU A 152 -4.10 -1.51 -5.94
N GLN A 153 -2.91 -1.18 -5.42
CA GLN A 153 -2.76 -0.41 -4.18
C GLN A 153 -3.07 1.08 -4.41
N ASN A 154 -3.96 1.67 -3.61
CA ASN A 154 -4.12 3.13 -3.51
C ASN A 154 -3.82 3.60 -2.07
N PRO A 155 -2.89 4.54 -1.84
CA PRO A 155 -2.08 5.30 -2.81
C PRO A 155 -0.74 4.63 -3.21
N PRO A 156 -0.08 5.12 -4.29
CA PRO A 156 -0.53 6.20 -5.18
C PRO A 156 -1.45 5.71 -6.29
N GLY A 157 -2.63 6.35 -6.40
CA GLY A 157 -3.66 6.04 -7.40
C GLY A 157 -3.52 6.80 -8.72
N LEU A 158 -2.80 7.93 -8.74
CA LEU A 158 -2.53 8.68 -9.97
C LEU A 158 -1.10 8.36 -10.46
N PRO A 159 -0.90 7.95 -11.72
CA PRO A 159 -1.90 7.67 -12.77
C PRO A 159 -2.40 6.22 -12.81
N SER A 160 -2.01 5.39 -11.83
CA SER A 160 -2.17 3.93 -11.85
C SER A 160 -3.61 3.45 -12.05
N ILE A 161 -4.61 4.07 -11.41
CA ILE A 161 -6.01 3.63 -11.50
C ILE A 161 -6.51 3.76 -12.94
N ALA A 162 -6.27 4.90 -13.59
CA ALA A 162 -6.72 5.13 -14.98
C ALA A 162 -6.06 4.16 -15.96
N VAL A 163 -4.75 3.94 -15.82
CA VAL A 163 -4.01 3.02 -16.69
C VAL A 163 -4.48 1.57 -16.46
N ALA A 164 -4.63 1.14 -15.21
CA ALA A 164 -5.09 -0.20 -14.87
C ALA A 164 -6.52 -0.45 -15.36
N TRP A 165 -7.42 0.53 -15.21
CA TRP A 165 -8.78 0.48 -15.74
C TRP A 165 -8.79 0.33 -17.26
N PHE A 166 -8.00 1.14 -17.96
CA PHE A 166 -7.91 1.06 -19.42
C PHE A 166 -7.37 -0.30 -19.89
N ILE A 167 -6.35 -0.84 -19.23
CA ILE A 167 -5.85 -2.19 -19.50
C ILE A 167 -6.93 -3.25 -19.23
N CYS A 168 -7.73 -3.10 -18.17
CA CYS A 168 -8.86 -4.01 -17.90
C CYS A 168 -9.89 -3.98 -19.02
N LEU A 169 -10.18 -2.81 -19.60
CA LEU A 169 -11.04 -2.70 -20.79
C LEU A 169 -10.45 -3.43 -22.01
N LEU A 170 -9.14 -3.25 -22.25
CA LEU A 170 -8.44 -3.89 -23.37
C LEU A 170 -8.41 -5.40 -23.25
N ARG A 171 -8.14 -5.90 -22.04
CA ARG A 171 -7.89 -7.32 -21.78
C ARG A 171 -9.11 -8.07 -21.28
N ALA A 172 -10.27 -7.41 -21.14
CA ALA A 172 -11.46 -7.93 -20.47
C ALA A 172 -11.16 -8.46 -19.05
N SER A 173 -10.26 -7.80 -18.34
CA SER A 173 -9.90 -8.10 -16.95
C SER A 173 -10.80 -7.30 -16.00
N LYS A 174 -10.74 -7.63 -14.70
CA LYS A 174 -11.47 -6.94 -13.66
C LYS A 174 -10.53 -6.11 -12.79
N LEU A 175 -10.88 -4.86 -12.53
CA LEU A 175 -10.09 -3.97 -11.67
C LEU A 175 -10.56 -4.06 -10.22
N MET A 176 -9.64 -4.40 -9.33
CA MET A 176 -9.84 -4.33 -7.88
C MET A 176 -8.92 -3.26 -7.30
N ILE A 177 -9.47 -2.31 -6.54
CA ILE A 177 -8.70 -1.28 -5.86
C ILE A 177 -8.67 -1.58 -4.36
N ASP A 178 -7.49 -1.55 -3.76
CA ASP A 178 -7.30 -1.65 -2.32
C ASP A 178 -6.97 -0.26 -1.75
N TRP A 179 -7.95 0.33 -1.07
CA TRP A 179 -7.92 1.68 -0.52
C TRP A 179 -7.29 1.67 0.89
N HIS A 180 -6.10 2.24 1.00
CA HIS A 180 -5.35 2.37 2.27
C HIS A 180 -5.49 3.78 2.83
N ASN A 181 -5.50 4.77 1.94
CA ASN A 181 -5.74 6.17 2.21
C ASN A 181 -6.20 6.85 0.91
N TYR A 182 -6.64 8.09 0.98
CA TYR A 182 -6.91 8.91 -0.18
C TYR A 182 -5.62 9.62 -0.63
N GLY A 183 -5.24 9.47 -1.90
CA GLY A 183 -4.03 10.13 -2.40
C GLY A 183 -4.16 11.66 -2.33
N TYR A 184 -5.36 12.19 -2.56
CA TYR A 184 -5.63 13.62 -2.48
C TYR A 184 -5.50 14.20 -1.06
N THR A 185 -5.79 13.45 0.00
CA THR A 185 -5.64 13.93 1.39
C THR A 185 -4.17 14.00 1.77
N ILE A 186 -3.38 12.99 1.41
CA ILE A 186 -1.92 13.01 1.59
C ILE A 186 -1.31 14.21 0.85
N MET A 187 -1.77 14.47 -0.38
CA MET A 187 -1.30 15.63 -1.14
C MET A 187 -1.77 16.96 -0.54
N ALA A 188 -2.92 16.98 0.14
CA ALA A 188 -3.46 18.16 0.80
C ALA A 188 -2.61 18.60 2.01
N LEU A 189 -1.93 17.68 2.69
CA LEU A 189 -0.99 18.01 3.77
C LEU A 189 0.10 18.96 3.24
N SER A 190 0.74 18.62 2.11
CA SER A 190 1.84 19.44 1.56
C SER A 190 1.40 20.67 0.76
N LEU A 191 0.26 20.62 0.06
CA LEU A 191 -0.17 21.70 -0.85
C LEU A 191 -1.33 22.56 -0.32
N GLY A 192 -1.98 22.13 0.76
CA GLY A 192 -3.21 22.70 1.31
C GLY A 192 -4.48 22.20 0.61
N GLU A 193 -5.56 22.02 1.38
CA GLU A 193 -6.84 21.50 0.87
C GLU A 193 -7.50 22.36 -0.21
N ARG A 194 -7.26 23.67 -0.18
CA ARG A 194 -7.86 24.63 -1.12
C ARG A 194 -7.13 24.66 -2.47
N ASN A 195 -6.01 23.96 -2.60
CA ASN A 195 -5.21 23.95 -3.81
C ASN A 195 -5.97 23.32 -4.99
N PRO A 196 -6.01 23.94 -6.18
CA PRO A 196 -6.67 23.38 -7.37
C PRO A 196 -6.18 21.98 -7.76
N ILE A 197 -4.90 21.69 -7.54
CA ILE A 197 -4.30 20.38 -7.86
C ILE A 197 -4.89 19.29 -6.95
N VAL A 198 -5.10 19.60 -5.67
CA VAL A 198 -5.74 18.70 -4.69
C VAL A 198 -7.18 18.40 -5.09
N ARG A 199 -7.93 19.42 -5.51
CA ARG A 199 -9.31 19.23 -6.02
C ARG A 199 -9.34 18.37 -7.28
N LEU A 200 -8.39 18.56 -8.19
CA LEU A 200 -8.25 17.75 -9.39
C LEU A 200 -7.92 16.29 -9.06
N ALA A 201 -6.98 16.04 -8.12
CA ALA A 201 -6.66 14.69 -7.67
C ALA A 201 -7.85 14.01 -6.99
N LYS A 202 -8.60 14.73 -6.16
CA LYS A 202 -9.85 14.23 -5.54
C LYS A 202 -10.88 13.85 -6.59
N TRP A 203 -11.09 14.70 -7.60
CA TRP A 203 -11.98 14.40 -8.71
C TRP A 203 -11.52 13.18 -9.52
N TYR A 204 -10.21 13.08 -9.80
CA TYR A 204 -9.61 11.95 -10.51
C TYR A 204 -9.81 10.63 -9.75
N GLU A 205 -9.46 10.58 -8.47
CA GLU A 205 -9.62 9.37 -7.65
C GLU A 205 -11.08 8.98 -7.53
N LYS A 206 -11.99 9.95 -7.35
CA LYS A 206 -13.43 9.68 -7.30
C LYS A 206 -13.97 9.15 -8.62
N LEU A 207 -13.56 9.73 -9.76
CA LEU A 207 -14.02 9.30 -11.07
C LEU A 207 -13.54 7.89 -11.38
N PHE A 208 -12.22 7.66 -11.35
CA PHE A 208 -11.63 6.38 -11.72
C PHE A 208 -11.87 5.30 -10.66
N GLY A 209 -11.99 5.67 -9.39
CA GLY A 209 -12.39 4.76 -8.32
C GLY A 209 -13.77 4.15 -8.57
N ARG A 210 -14.75 4.93 -9.06
CA ARG A 210 -16.09 4.44 -9.42
C ARG A 210 -16.11 3.51 -10.63
N LEU A 211 -15.06 3.51 -11.45
CA LEU A 211 -14.95 2.66 -12.63
C LEU A 211 -14.33 1.28 -12.32
N SER A 212 -13.91 1.05 -11.08
CA SER A 212 -13.45 -0.26 -10.62
C SER A 212 -14.60 -1.27 -10.45
N ASP A 213 -14.29 -2.55 -10.59
CA ASP A 213 -15.27 -3.63 -10.41
C ASP A 213 -15.42 -4.02 -8.93
N TYR A 214 -14.31 -4.02 -8.19
CA TYR A 214 -14.25 -4.44 -6.79
C TYR A 214 -13.37 -3.49 -5.97
N ASN A 215 -13.70 -3.30 -4.69
CA ASN A 215 -12.96 -2.40 -3.81
C ASN A 215 -12.76 -3.05 -2.44
N LEU A 216 -11.53 -2.97 -1.95
CA LEU A 216 -11.14 -3.31 -0.58
C LEU A 216 -10.76 -2.03 0.15
N CYS A 217 -10.96 -1.97 1.46
CA CYS A 217 -10.53 -0.81 2.26
C CYS A 217 -10.07 -1.23 3.65
N VAL A 218 -9.23 -0.41 4.29
CA VAL A 218 -8.61 -0.74 5.58
C VAL A 218 -9.57 -0.68 6.77
N THR A 219 -10.63 0.15 6.72
CA THR A 219 -11.53 0.39 7.86
C THR A 219 -13.00 0.47 7.46
N ASN A 220 -13.90 0.27 8.44
CA ASN A 220 -15.34 0.49 8.23
C ASN A 220 -15.66 1.98 7.99
N ALA A 221 -14.97 2.90 8.66
CA ALA A 221 -15.14 4.33 8.43
C ALA A 221 -14.82 4.71 6.97
N MET A 222 -13.72 4.20 6.41
CA MET A 222 -13.39 4.41 4.99
C MET A 222 -14.42 3.76 4.06
N LYS A 223 -14.94 2.58 4.40
CA LYS A 223 -16.01 1.93 3.63
C LYS A 223 -17.27 2.80 3.56
N GLU A 224 -17.69 3.38 4.69
CA GLU A 224 -18.85 4.25 4.77
C GLU A 224 -18.64 5.55 3.99
N ASP A 225 -17.46 6.15 4.08
CA ASP A 225 -17.09 7.35 3.33
C ASP A 225 -17.07 7.08 1.80
N LEU A 226 -16.43 6.00 1.36
CA LEU A 226 -16.42 5.55 -0.04
C LEU A 226 -17.85 5.32 -0.57
N SER A 227 -18.71 4.70 0.24
CA SER A 227 -20.10 4.46 -0.14
C SER A 227 -20.90 5.75 -0.23
N THR A 228 -20.84 6.59 0.80
CA THR A 228 -21.70 7.79 0.92
C THR A 228 -21.23 8.91 0.00
N ASN A 229 -19.94 9.23 0.01
CA ASN A 229 -19.41 10.38 -0.70
C ASN A 229 -19.04 10.05 -2.15
N TRP A 230 -18.65 8.81 -2.43
CA TRP A 230 -18.09 8.41 -3.73
C TRP A 230 -18.97 7.40 -4.47
N ASN A 231 -19.99 6.83 -3.82
CA ASN A 231 -20.84 5.76 -4.38
C ASN A 231 -19.98 4.56 -4.85
N ILE A 232 -18.98 4.22 -4.04
CA ILE A 232 -18.08 3.07 -4.23
C ILE A 232 -18.42 2.04 -3.16
N LYS A 233 -18.81 0.83 -3.58
CA LYS A 233 -19.04 -0.28 -2.67
C LYS A 233 -17.72 -0.98 -2.39
N ALA A 234 -17.29 -0.95 -1.14
CA ALA A 234 -16.05 -1.59 -0.69
C ALA A 234 -16.32 -2.65 0.40
N VAL A 235 -15.40 -3.60 0.50
CA VAL A 235 -15.33 -4.57 1.59
C VAL A 235 -14.16 -4.20 2.50
N THR A 236 -14.40 -4.17 3.80
CA THR A 236 -13.37 -3.86 4.77
C THR A 236 -12.48 -5.08 5.00
N LEU A 237 -11.18 -4.88 4.83
CA LEU A 237 -10.14 -5.82 5.13
C LEU A 237 -9.11 -5.11 6.02
N TYR A 238 -9.27 -5.34 7.33
CA TYR A 238 -8.35 -4.81 8.34
C TYR A 238 -6.96 -5.41 8.16
N ASP A 239 -5.94 -4.57 8.35
CA ASP A 239 -4.58 -5.06 8.48
C ASP A 239 -4.44 -5.89 9.76
N ARG A 240 -3.86 -7.07 9.61
CA ARG A 240 -3.55 -7.97 10.72
C ARG A 240 -2.05 -8.13 10.84
N PRO A 241 -1.50 -8.11 12.06
CA PRO A 241 -0.10 -8.41 12.25
C PRO A 241 0.16 -9.85 11.78
N PRO A 242 1.28 -10.09 11.07
CA PRO A 242 1.76 -11.43 10.77
C PRO A 242 1.94 -12.27 12.03
N SER A 243 1.78 -13.59 11.92
CA SER A 243 1.91 -14.53 13.05
C SER A 243 3.27 -14.52 13.76
N ARG A 244 4.30 -13.90 13.17
CA ARG A 244 5.60 -13.68 13.80
C ARG A 244 5.55 -12.68 14.96
N PHE A 245 4.57 -11.76 14.95
CA PHE A 245 4.34 -10.83 16.04
C PHE A 245 3.52 -11.57 17.10
N LYS A 246 4.19 -11.88 18.21
CA LYS A 246 3.64 -12.54 19.38
C LYS A 246 4.18 -11.84 20.61
N GLU A 247 3.56 -12.11 21.76
CA GLU A 247 4.06 -11.63 23.03
C GLU A 247 5.50 -12.10 23.26
N SER A 248 6.37 -11.17 23.66
CA SER A 248 7.78 -11.45 23.97
C SER A 248 7.88 -12.25 25.25
N ALA A 249 8.80 -13.21 25.33
CA ALA A 249 9.06 -13.93 26.56
C ALA A 249 9.53 -12.97 27.66
N LEU A 250 9.18 -13.24 28.92
CA LEU A 250 9.56 -12.38 30.06
C LEU A 250 11.08 -12.14 30.15
N GLU A 251 11.86 -13.16 29.80
CA GLU A 251 13.33 -13.07 29.71
C GLU A 251 13.78 -12.00 28.71
N ASP A 252 13.19 -12.00 27.50
CA ASP A 252 13.51 -11.02 26.45
C ASP A 252 13.05 -9.61 26.86
N GLN A 253 11.90 -9.50 27.53
CA GLN A 253 11.41 -8.24 28.08
C GLN A 253 12.39 -7.69 29.13
N HIS A 254 12.84 -8.54 30.06
CA HIS A 254 13.80 -8.15 31.10
C HIS A 254 15.14 -7.71 30.53
N HIS A 255 15.69 -8.43 29.55
CA HIS A 255 16.91 -8.00 28.85
C HIS A 255 16.73 -6.65 28.13
N LEU A 256 15.58 -6.41 27.51
CA LEU A 256 15.26 -5.12 26.90
C LEU A 256 15.20 -4.01 27.96
N TYR A 257 14.50 -4.24 29.07
CA TYR A 257 14.38 -3.26 30.15
C TYR A 257 15.72 -2.97 30.83
N LEU A 258 16.58 -3.96 31.04
CA LEU A 258 17.95 -3.78 31.52
C LEU A 258 18.81 -2.97 30.54
N LYS A 259 18.60 -3.16 29.23
CA LYS A 259 19.28 -2.35 28.23
C LYS A 259 18.80 -0.90 28.31
N LEU A 260 17.49 -0.67 28.41
CA LEU A 260 16.89 0.67 28.47
C LEU A 260 17.19 1.38 29.80
N SER A 261 17.32 0.66 30.92
CA SER A 261 17.59 1.25 32.24
C SER A 261 18.95 1.95 32.32
N LYS A 262 19.90 1.56 31.46
CA LYS A 262 21.22 2.23 31.33
C LYS A 262 21.05 3.68 30.90
N ASP A 263 20.23 3.90 29.88
CA ASP A 263 20.06 5.20 29.23
C ASP A 263 18.89 6.00 29.82
N TYR A 264 17.83 5.32 30.26
CA TYR A 264 16.56 5.91 30.69
C TYR A 264 16.28 5.63 32.17
N PRO A 265 16.33 6.65 33.05
CA PRO A 265 16.07 6.49 34.48
C PRO A 265 14.70 5.86 34.81
N SER A 266 13.68 6.13 33.99
CA SER A 266 12.33 5.59 34.16
C SER A 266 12.25 4.05 34.09
N PHE A 267 13.28 3.39 33.55
CA PHE A 267 13.37 1.92 33.48
C PHE A 267 14.22 1.31 34.61
N ARG A 268 14.88 2.13 35.44
CA ARG A 268 15.68 1.64 36.57
C ARG A 268 14.79 1.17 37.71
N SER A 269 15.30 0.27 38.55
CA SER A 269 14.58 -0.12 39.77
C SER A 269 14.30 1.10 40.64
N ARG A 270 13.12 1.12 41.26
CA ARG A 270 12.69 2.21 42.17
C ARG A 270 13.26 2.03 43.57
N GLU A 271 13.58 0.80 43.95
CA GLU A 271 14.12 0.46 45.26
C GLU A 271 15.64 0.28 45.13
N THR A 272 16.40 1.32 45.47
CA THR A 272 17.82 1.18 45.77
C THR A 272 17.96 0.49 47.13
N THR A 273 17.83 -0.83 47.15
CA THR A 273 18.33 -1.62 48.29
C THR A 273 19.85 -1.70 48.22
N VAL A 274 20.50 -1.81 49.39
CA VAL A 274 21.96 -1.72 49.57
C VAL A 274 22.74 -2.82 48.82
N ASP A 275 22.05 -3.90 48.41
CA ASP A 275 22.57 -4.96 47.54
C ASP A 275 22.03 -4.83 46.11
N ASP A 276 22.36 -3.73 45.42
CA ASP A 276 22.01 -3.54 44.01
C ASP A 276 22.84 -4.48 43.13
N THR A 277 22.36 -5.72 42.96
CA THR A 277 22.99 -6.71 42.07
C THR A 277 22.82 -6.38 40.59
N GLY A 278 22.19 -5.26 40.23
CA GLY A 278 22.07 -4.76 38.86
C GLY A 278 21.08 -5.51 37.96
N ASP A 279 20.41 -6.54 38.48
CA ASP A 279 19.48 -7.44 37.75
C ASP A 279 18.00 -7.15 38.06
N GLN A 280 17.69 -5.90 38.42
CA GLN A 280 16.32 -5.43 38.63
C GLN A 280 16.03 -4.18 37.77
N THR A 281 14.80 -4.09 37.27
CA THR A 281 14.31 -2.95 36.47
C THR A 281 13.04 -2.39 37.12
N ALA A 282 12.47 -1.32 36.56
CA ALA A 282 11.18 -0.81 37.01
C ALA A 282 10.02 -1.84 36.87
N PHE A 283 10.17 -2.85 36.00
CA PHE A 283 9.07 -3.74 35.60
C PHE A 283 9.28 -5.20 35.98
N THR A 284 10.52 -5.68 35.94
CA THR A 284 10.87 -7.09 36.12
C THR A 284 12.11 -7.24 36.99
N GLU A 285 12.17 -8.36 37.70
CA GLU A 285 13.28 -8.76 38.54
C GLU A 285 13.68 -10.20 38.24
N ARG A 286 14.97 -10.50 38.38
CA ARG A 286 15.46 -11.88 38.35
C ARG A 286 15.66 -12.36 39.78
N ASP A 287 14.99 -13.45 40.14
CA ASP A 287 15.25 -14.09 41.43
C ASP A 287 16.67 -14.66 41.45
N GLN A 288 17.47 -14.26 42.44
CA GLN A 288 18.86 -14.68 42.59
C GLN A 288 18.99 -16.17 42.91
N VAL A 289 17.95 -16.80 43.48
CA VAL A 289 17.99 -18.21 43.89
C VAL A 289 17.54 -19.13 42.76
N SER A 290 16.39 -18.85 42.12
CA SER A 290 15.88 -19.68 41.03
C SER A 290 16.41 -19.29 39.65
N GLY A 291 16.96 -18.08 39.49
CA GLY A 291 17.38 -17.51 38.21
C GLY A 291 16.23 -17.11 37.28
N LEU A 292 14.97 -17.29 37.72
CA LEU A 292 13.79 -17.02 36.93
C LEU A 292 13.43 -15.53 36.97
N VAL A 293 13.01 -15.01 35.82
CA VAL A 293 12.52 -13.64 35.70
C VAL A 293 11.03 -13.59 36.02
N ALA A 294 10.66 -12.69 36.93
CA ALA A 294 9.29 -12.42 37.33
C ALA A 294 8.95 -10.93 37.16
N PRO A 295 7.67 -10.59 36.88
CA PRO A 295 7.22 -9.21 36.91
C PRO A 295 7.12 -8.69 38.35
N ILE A 296 7.51 -7.44 38.58
CA ILE A 296 7.39 -6.80 39.89
C ILE A 296 5.90 -6.59 40.23
N PRO A 297 5.45 -6.91 41.47
CA PRO A 297 4.03 -6.81 41.84
C PRO A 297 3.46 -5.39 41.75
N VAL A 298 4.20 -4.36 42.18
CA VAL A 298 3.81 -2.95 42.13
C VAL A 298 4.71 -2.21 41.13
N ARG A 299 4.45 -2.43 39.85
CA ARG A 299 5.21 -1.80 38.75
C ARG A 299 4.37 -0.73 38.04
N PRO A 300 5.02 0.29 37.43
CA PRO A 300 4.31 1.22 36.57
C PRO A 300 3.72 0.50 35.35
N ALA A 301 2.68 1.09 34.77
CA ALA A 301 2.18 0.68 33.46
C ALA A 301 3.08 1.27 32.36
N LEU A 302 3.43 0.45 31.37
CA LEU A 302 4.22 0.87 30.22
C LEU A 302 3.28 1.28 29.09
N LEU A 303 3.29 2.56 28.73
CA LEU A 303 2.62 3.09 27.56
C LEU A 303 3.64 3.26 26.44
N ILE A 304 3.32 2.79 25.24
CA ILE A 304 4.19 2.95 24.07
C ILE A 304 3.38 3.59 22.96
N SER A 305 3.88 4.71 22.45
CA SER A 305 3.36 5.36 21.26
C SER A 305 4.46 5.52 20.22
N SER A 306 4.20 5.09 19.00
CA SER A 306 5.10 5.36 17.87
C SER A 306 4.58 6.54 17.07
N THR A 307 5.46 7.42 16.59
CA THR A 307 5.08 8.55 15.75
C THR A 307 6.06 8.73 14.58
N SER A 308 5.54 9.07 13.41
CA SER A 308 6.35 9.54 12.27
C SER A 308 6.56 11.05 12.26
N TRP A 309 6.03 11.77 13.25
CA TRP A 309 6.02 13.24 13.32
C TRP A 309 5.44 13.89 12.06
N THR A 310 4.44 13.24 11.47
CA THR A 310 3.76 13.72 10.27
C THR A 310 2.52 14.53 10.64
N GLU A 311 2.15 15.48 9.79
CA GLU A 311 1.03 16.40 10.06
C GLU A 311 -0.34 15.71 10.18
N ASP A 312 -0.47 14.46 9.73
CA ASP A 312 -1.68 13.64 9.88
C ASP A 312 -1.78 12.92 11.22
N GLU A 313 -0.72 12.91 12.03
CA GLU A 313 -0.73 12.38 13.39
C GLU A 313 -0.99 13.50 14.40
N ASP A 314 -2.21 13.54 14.95
CA ASP A 314 -2.53 14.46 16.05
C ASP A 314 -2.05 13.88 17.39
N PHE A 315 -0.82 14.24 17.75
CA PHE A 315 -0.20 13.79 18.99
C PHE A 315 -0.72 14.55 20.23
N SER A 316 -1.43 15.67 20.04
CA SER A 316 -2.00 16.43 21.16
C SER A 316 -2.97 15.58 21.97
N VAL A 317 -3.74 14.72 21.30
CA VAL A 317 -4.67 13.77 21.95
C VAL A 317 -3.99 12.93 23.02
N LEU A 318 -2.75 12.46 22.79
CA LEU A 318 -2.03 11.69 23.80
C LEU A 318 -1.54 12.58 24.95
N LEU A 319 -1.02 13.77 24.63
CA LEU A 319 -0.46 14.67 25.63
C LEU A 319 -1.55 15.24 26.55
N GLU A 320 -2.67 15.67 25.98
CA GLU A 320 -3.84 16.14 26.71
C GLU A 320 -4.39 15.03 27.62
N ALA A 321 -4.48 13.78 27.13
CA ALA A 321 -4.90 12.65 27.95
C ALA A 321 -3.93 12.36 29.12
N LEU A 322 -2.62 12.59 28.95
CA LEU A 322 -1.64 12.44 30.04
C LEU A 322 -1.73 13.58 31.06
N GLU A 323 -2.05 14.81 30.63
CA GLU A 323 -2.33 15.93 31.53
C GLU A 323 -3.58 15.67 32.36
N GLU A 324 -4.68 15.23 31.72
CA GLU A 324 -5.90 14.82 32.43
C GLU A 324 -5.65 13.69 33.41
N TYR A 325 -4.84 12.68 33.02
CA TYR A 325 -4.47 11.56 33.88
C TYR A 325 -3.75 12.01 35.16
N GLU A 326 -2.81 12.95 35.03
CA GLU A 326 -2.09 13.54 36.15
C GLU A 326 -3.02 14.34 37.06
N ASP A 327 -3.98 15.08 36.49
CA ASP A 327 -4.94 15.86 37.27
C ASP A 327 -5.89 14.96 38.07
N PHE A 328 -6.33 13.82 37.51
CA PHE A 328 -7.07 12.82 38.28
C PHE A 328 -6.28 12.29 39.49
N ILE A 329 -4.97 12.07 39.34
CA ILE A 329 -4.10 11.64 40.46
C ILE A 329 -4.06 12.74 41.53
N LYS A 330 -3.88 14.00 41.15
CA LYS A 330 -3.87 15.14 42.09
C LYS A 330 -5.20 15.31 42.82
N GLU A 331 -6.32 15.00 42.16
CA GLU A 331 -7.66 15.00 42.76
C GLU A 331 -7.93 13.80 43.68
N GLY A 332 -6.99 12.85 43.79
CA GLY A 332 -7.03 11.73 44.72
C GLY A 332 -7.45 10.40 44.10
N ALA A 333 -7.50 10.29 42.76
CA ALA A 333 -7.71 9.02 42.10
C ALA A 333 -6.51 8.08 42.33
N LYS A 334 -6.81 6.79 42.60
CA LYS A 334 -5.79 5.75 42.75
C LYS A 334 -5.50 5.10 41.40
N LEU A 335 -4.62 5.73 40.63
CA LEU A 335 -4.19 5.26 39.31
C LEU A 335 -2.72 4.77 39.37
N PRO A 336 -2.33 3.79 38.52
CA PRO A 336 -0.94 3.32 38.50
C PRO A 336 0.00 4.39 37.94
N ASP A 337 1.26 4.37 38.38
CA ASP A 337 2.28 5.20 37.75
C ASP A 337 2.48 4.80 36.29
N LEU A 338 2.81 5.76 35.43
CA LEU A 338 3.03 5.52 34.01
C LEU A 338 4.50 5.71 33.63
N VAL A 339 5.00 4.85 32.76
CA VAL A 339 6.18 5.10 31.94
C VAL A 339 5.72 5.19 30.50
N CYS A 340 5.70 6.42 29.95
CA CYS A 340 5.33 6.67 28.56
C CYS A 340 6.58 6.72 27.68
N VAL A 341 6.64 5.84 26.68
CA VAL A 341 7.71 5.79 25.68
C VAL A 341 7.14 6.25 24.35
N ILE A 342 7.72 7.34 23.83
CA ILE A 342 7.38 7.86 22.51
C ILE A 342 8.56 7.58 21.59
N THR A 343 8.35 6.71 20.59
CA THR A 343 9.39 6.38 19.61
C THR A 343 9.05 7.03 18.27
N GLY A 344 9.97 7.78 17.68
CA GLY A 344 9.77 8.32 16.35
C GLY A 344 11.05 8.68 15.64
N THR A 345 11.05 8.56 14.32
CA THR A 345 12.13 9.08 13.48
C THR A 345 11.78 10.48 13.03
N VAL A 346 12.46 11.49 13.58
CA VAL A 346 12.42 12.84 13.02
C VAL A 346 13.22 12.81 11.72
N TRP A 347 12.52 12.81 10.59
CA TRP A 347 13.16 13.17 9.32
C TRP A 347 13.34 14.68 9.34
N LEU A 348 14.45 15.15 9.92
CA LEU A 348 14.92 16.52 9.70
C LEU A 348 15.08 16.68 8.18
N LYS A 349 14.12 17.33 7.53
CA LYS A 349 14.12 17.62 6.10
C LYS A 349 14.99 18.83 5.79
#